data_AF-A0A1I5T8X3-F1
#
_entry.id   AF-A0A1I5T8X3-F1
#
_cell.length_a   1.000
_cell.length_b   1.000
_cell.length_c   1.000
_cell.angle_alpha   90.00
_cell.angle_beta   90.00
_cell.angle_gamma   90.00
#
_symmetry.space_group_name_H-M   'P 1'
#
loop_
_entity.id
_entity.type
_entity.pdbx_description
1 polymer ?
#
loop_
_entity_poly.entity_id
_entity_poly.type
_entity_poly.pdbx_seq_one_letter_code
_entity_poly.pdbx_strand_id
1 'polypeptide(L)'
;TSTSKGMVGVDLNVNHIAVANINAIGQCVDAFILPFNLEGKTSGQRAKIIEAEVIALVDYAVKHHKPLAIENLDTTRSKVSRPYGNRKANRQMSQFAYQKMILAIKSRTEKTGVAVYVVNPAYTSQIGKMKYMKRLGVSIHMAAAYVIARRAMGFKEKLPPILYSLVPEQKQGLHHWAHWAYLTRTLSFVRTYTFYQTERFDPSKLCSWCALFPQHALIDVEKIGLRRLESRKTYA
;
A
#
# COMPACT_ATOMS: atom_id res chain seq x y z
N THR A 1 -9.77 0.47 22.50
CA THR A 1 -9.52 -0.85 21.86
C THR A 1 -8.05 -1.25 22.04
N SER A 2 -7.73 -2.55 22.08
CA SER A 2 -6.35 -3.07 22.26
C SER A 2 -5.88 -3.79 20.98
N THR A 3 -4.58 -3.79 20.72
CA THR A 3 -3.97 -4.52 19.59
C THR A 3 -3.97 -6.04 19.77
N SER A 4 -4.32 -6.53 20.96
CA SER A 4 -4.36 -7.96 21.32
C SER A 4 -5.28 -8.81 20.43
N LYS A 5 -6.36 -8.23 19.86
CA LYS A 5 -7.26 -8.91 18.92
C LYS A 5 -6.84 -8.75 17.44
N GLY A 6 -5.78 -7.99 17.18
CA GLY A 6 -5.37 -7.54 15.86
C GLY A 6 -5.76 -6.09 15.58
N MET A 7 -5.87 -5.74 14.31
CA MET A 7 -5.97 -4.35 13.87
C MET A 7 -6.70 -4.21 12.53
N VAL A 8 -7.27 -3.04 12.27
CA VAL A 8 -7.81 -2.69 10.95
C VAL A 8 -6.92 -1.62 10.33
N GLY A 9 -6.25 -1.95 9.22
CA GLY A 9 -5.44 -1.00 8.46
C GLY A 9 -6.25 -0.35 7.35
N VAL A 10 -5.88 0.88 7.02
CA VAL A 10 -6.64 1.75 6.13
C VAL A 10 -5.70 2.46 5.15
N ASP A 11 -5.86 2.21 3.85
CA ASP A 11 -5.24 3.01 2.78
C ASP A 11 -6.28 3.97 2.20
N LEU A 12 -6.06 5.27 2.44
CA LEU A 12 -6.94 6.33 1.95
C LEU A 12 -6.64 6.61 0.48
N ASN A 13 -7.68 6.74 -0.34
CA ASN A 13 -7.59 7.10 -1.75
C ASN A 13 -8.69 8.12 -2.13
N VAL A 14 -8.54 8.81 -3.26
CA VAL A 14 -9.43 9.92 -3.65
C VAL A 14 -10.85 9.47 -4.01
N ASN A 15 -11.05 8.19 -4.31
CA ASN A 15 -12.31 7.60 -4.74
C ASN A 15 -12.71 6.35 -3.94
N HIS A 16 -11.93 5.94 -2.95
CA HIS A 16 -12.28 4.84 -2.08
C HIS A 16 -11.40 4.84 -0.81
N ILE A 17 -11.88 4.17 0.23
CA ILE A 17 -11.07 3.76 1.37
C ILE A 17 -10.83 2.26 1.24
N ALA A 18 -9.57 1.83 1.18
CA ALA A 18 -9.25 0.41 1.20
C ALA A 18 -8.96 -0.05 2.64
N VAL A 19 -9.52 -1.19 3.01
CA VAL A 19 -9.53 -1.69 4.39
C VAL A 19 -8.93 -3.10 4.40
N ALA A 20 -8.12 -3.39 5.41
CA ALA A 20 -7.66 -4.75 5.70
C ALA A 20 -7.73 -5.03 7.20
N ASN A 21 -8.45 -6.08 7.58
CA ASN A 21 -8.57 -6.56 8.94
C ASN A 21 -7.57 -7.68 9.19
N ILE A 22 -6.74 -7.54 10.22
CA ILE A 22 -5.75 -8.55 10.61
C ILE A 22 -6.00 -9.08 12.02
N ASN A 23 -5.65 -10.34 12.25
CA ASN A 23 -5.71 -10.95 13.59
C ASN A 23 -4.46 -10.63 14.44
N ALA A 24 -4.40 -11.15 15.66
CA ALA A 24 -3.33 -10.91 16.63
C ALA A 24 -1.92 -11.31 16.13
N ILE A 25 -1.84 -12.31 15.23
CA ILE A 25 -0.59 -12.77 14.61
C ILE A 25 -0.33 -12.09 13.25
N GLY A 26 -1.16 -11.11 12.90
CA GLY A 26 -1.04 -10.28 11.71
C GLY A 26 -1.49 -10.92 10.41
N GLN A 27 -2.19 -12.06 10.43
CA GLN A 27 -2.76 -12.66 9.22
C GLN A 27 -4.00 -11.88 8.78
N CYS A 28 -4.24 -11.82 7.47
CA CYS A 28 -5.41 -11.17 6.90
C CYS A 28 -6.66 -12.02 7.20
N VAL A 29 -7.66 -11.39 7.81
CA VAL A 29 -8.98 -11.99 8.08
C VAL A 29 -9.97 -11.57 7.01
N ASP A 30 -9.91 -10.30 6.59
CA ASP A 30 -10.84 -9.70 5.63
C ASP A 30 -10.18 -8.48 4.98
N ALA A 31 -10.57 -8.16 3.74
CA ALA A 31 -10.13 -6.99 3.02
C ALA A 31 -11.17 -6.55 1.99
N PHE A 32 -11.51 -5.27 1.99
CA PHE A 32 -12.54 -4.71 1.13
C PHE A 32 -12.27 -3.23 0.82
N ILE A 33 -13.10 -2.66 -0.05
CA ILE A 33 -13.10 -1.23 -0.37
C ILE A 33 -14.44 -0.61 0.04
N LEU A 34 -14.38 0.64 0.47
CA LEU A 34 -15.52 1.53 0.66
C LEU A 34 -15.46 2.58 -0.47
N PRO A 35 -16.16 2.36 -1.59
CA PRO A 35 -16.05 3.19 -2.79
C PRO A 35 -16.91 4.45 -2.70
N PHE A 36 -16.44 5.54 -3.30
CA PHE A 36 -17.23 6.78 -3.41
C PHE A 36 -16.84 7.62 -4.63
N ASN A 37 -17.74 8.49 -5.08
CA ASN A 37 -17.51 9.38 -6.22
C ASN A 37 -17.64 10.86 -5.83
N LEU A 38 -16.56 11.62 -6.04
CA LEU A 38 -16.47 13.05 -5.73
C LEU A 38 -16.58 13.96 -6.98
N GLU A 39 -16.65 13.37 -8.18
CA GLU A 39 -16.67 14.08 -9.45
C GLU A 39 -17.99 14.84 -9.63
N GLY A 40 -17.91 16.10 -10.08
CA GLY A 40 -19.07 16.99 -10.22
C GLY A 40 -19.74 17.43 -8.90
N LYS A 41 -19.21 17.03 -7.73
CA LYS A 41 -19.80 17.37 -6.42
C LYS A 41 -19.25 18.68 -5.84
N THR A 42 -20.08 19.40 -5.10
CA THR A 42 -19.66 20.58 -4.32
C THR A 42 -18.83 20.15 -3.11
N SER A 43 -18.06 21.07 -2.51
CA SER A 43 -17.23 20.78 -1.33
C SER A 43 -18.04 20.23 -0.15
N GLY A 44 -19.27 20.74 0.06
CA GLY A 44 -20.17 20.25 1.11
C GLY A 44 -20.70 18.83 0.83
N GLN A 45 -21.08 18.54 -0.42
CA GLN A 45 -21.49 17.19 -0.83
C GLN A 45 -20.34 16.19 -0.68
N ARG A 46 -19.13 16.56 -1.10
CA ARG A 46 -17.93 15.72 -0.95
C ARG A 46 -17.66 15.38 0.51
N ALA A 47 -17.77 16.36 1.40
CA ALA A 47 -17.58 16.15 2.84
C ALA A 47 -18.59 15.13 3.40
N LYS A 48 -19.88 15.28 3.06
CA LYS A 48 -20.92 14.34 3.51
C LYS A 48 -20.70 12.92 3.00
N ILE A 49 -20.31 12.78 1.73
CA ILE A 49 -20.00 11.47 1.13
C ILE A 49 -18.84 10.81 1.86
N ILE A 50 -17.73 11.55 2.06
CA ILE A 50 -16.55 11.05 2.78
C ILE A 50 -16.93 10.66 4.22
N GLU A 51 -17.73 11.48 4.91
CA GLU A 51 -18.15 11.24 6.29
C GLU A 51 -18.96 9.95 6.42
N ALA A 52 -19.88 9.67 5.49
CA ALA A 52 -20.66 8.44 5.49
C ALA A 52 -19.77 7.18 5.38
N GLU A 53 -18.77 7.19 4.49
CA GLU A 53 -17.85 6.07 4.34
C GLU A 53 -16.92 5.90 5.56
N VAL A 54 -16.52 7.01 6.17
CA VAL A 54 -15.74 6.97 7.42
C VAL A 54 -16.57 6.43 8.60
N ILE A 55 -17.87 6.73 8.66
CA ILE A 55 -18.76 6.14 9.65
C ILE A 55 -18.78 4.62 9.47
N ALA A 56 -18.99 4.12 8.26
CA ALA A 56 -18.98 2.70 7.96
C ALA A 56 -17.65 2.02 8.36
N LEU A 57 -16.51 2.68 8.07
CA LEU A 57 -15.19 2.21 8.47
C LEU A 57 -15.05 2.08 9.99
N VAL A 58 -15.44 3.10 10.75
CA VAL A 58 -15.27 3.09 12.21
C VAL A 58 -16.25 2.12 12.86
N ASP A 59 -17.48 2.03 12.36
CA ASP A 59 -18.47 1.07 12.85
C ASP A 59 -18.00 -0.38 12.62
N TYR A 60 -17.33 -0.65 11.50
CA TYR A 60 -16.63 -1.93 11.28
C TYR A 60 -15.56 -2.18 12.36
N ALA A 61 -14.72 -1.20 12.67
CA ALA A 61 -13.69 -1.34 13.69
C ALA A 61 -14.27 -1.57 15.10
N VAL A 62 -15.37 -0.87 15.43
CA VAL A 62 -16.14 -1.06 16.68
C VAL A 62 -16.67 -2.49 16.76
N LYS A 63 -17.36 -2.97 15.71
CA LYS A 63 -17.92 -4.32 15.63
C LYS A 63 -16.86 -5.40 15.86
N HIS A 64 -15.65 -5.19 15.35
CA HIS A 64 -14.54 -6.14 15.52
C HIS A 64 -13.71 -5.91 16.79
N HIS A 65 -14.00 -4.87 17.56
CA HIS A 65 -13.25 -4.44 18.75
C HIS A 65 -11.75 -4.20 18.47
N LYS A 66 -11.43 -3.64 17.31
CA LYS A 66 -10.05 -3.43 16.85
C LYS A 66 -9.73 -1.95 16.69
N PRO A 67 -8.49 -1.52 16.99
CA PRO A 67 -8.04 -0.17 16.64
C PRO A 67 -7.86 -0.03 15.12
N LEU A 68 -7.83 1.22 14.66
CA LEU A 68 -7.47 1.56 13.29
C LEU A 68 -5.97 1.86 13.17
N ALA A 69 -5.40 1.58 12.00
CA ALA A 69 -4.09 2.08 11.60
C ALA A 69 -4.19 2.83 10.27
N ILE A 70 -3.66 4.06 10.26
CA ILE A 70 -3.60 4.93 9.09
C ILE A 70 -2.15 5.36 8.84
N GLU A 71 -1.84 5.72 7.61
CA GLU A 71 -0.55 6.35 7.29
C GLU A 71 -0.46 7.78 7.83
N ASN A 72 0.75 8.19 8.21
CA ASN A 72 1.11 9.60 8.32
C ASN A 72 1.23 10.19 6.91
N LEU A 73 0.09 10.49 6.30
CA LEU A 73 0.06 11.11 4.99
C LEU A 73 0.45 12.58 5.10
N ASP A 74 1.60 12.91 4.54
CA ASP A 74 1.95 14.29 4.24
C ASP A 74 0.96 14.83 3.19
N THR A 75 -0.04 15.56 3.66
CA THR A 75 -1.08 16.15 2.81
C THR A 75 -0.52 17.17 1.80
N THR A 76 0.78 17.51 1.86
CA THR A 76 1.42 18.32 0.83
C THR A 76 1.74 17.52 -0.44
N ARG A 77 1.86 16.18 -0.36
CA ARG A 77 2.16 15.29 -1.48
C ARG A 77 0.89 14.59 -1.98
N SER A 78 0.61 14.74 -3.26
CA SER A 78 -0.59 14.19 -3.87
C SER A 78 -0.35 12.79 -4.44
N LYS A 79 -1.12 11.77 -4.01
CA LYS A 79 -1.25 10.46 -4.69
C LYS A 79 -2.13 10.60 -5.96
N VAL A 80 -1.80 11.50 -6.89
CA VAL A 80 -2.62 11.72 -8.10
C VAL A 80 -2.30 10.66 -9.14
N SER A 81 -3.34 9.93 -9.57
CA SER A 81 -3.31 8.90 -10.63
C SER A 81 -3.94 9.37 -11.95
N ARG A 82 -4.28 10.66 -12.12
CA ARG A 82 -4.82 11.15 -13.40
C ARG A 82 -3.68 11.71 -14.27
N PRO A 83 -3.22 10.99 -15.31
CA PRO A 83 -2.25 11.50 -16.28
C PRO A 83 -2.85 12.60 -17.18
N TYR A 84 -4.18 12.64 -17.30
CA TYR A 84 -4.92 13.65 -18.07
C TYR A 84 -5.61 14.68 -17.15
N GLY A 85 -5.54 15.95 -17.51
CA GLY A 85 -6.18 17.08 -16.82
C GLY A 85 -5.22 18.02 -16.08
N ASN A 86 -5.77 19.07 -15.44
CA ASN A 86 -4.97 20.08 -14.73
C ASN A 86 -4.35 19.50 -13.44
N ARG A 87 -3.03 19.29 -13.47
CA ARG A 87 -2.24 18.74 -12.35
C ARG A 87 -2.45 19.50 -11.03
N LYS A 88 -2.59 20.83 -11.08
CA LYS A 88 -2.80 21.68 -9.90
C LYS A 88 -4.19 21.43 -9.29
N ALA A 89 -5.23 21.39 -10.13
CA ALA A 89 -6.59 21.10 -9.68
C ALA A 89 -6.72 19.68 -9.12
N ASN A 90 -6.12 18.69 -9.78
CA ASN A 90 -6.09 17.30 -9.30
C ASN A 90 -5.37 17.17 -7.95
N ARG A 91 -4.26 17.90 -7.77
CA ARG A 91 -3.55 17.99 -6.49
C ARG A 91 -4.46 18.57 -5.41
N GLN A 92 -5.05 19.74 -5.64
CA GLN A 92 -5.93 20.40 -4.67
C GLN A 92 -7.12 19.50 -4.26
N MET A 93 -7.75 18.85 -5.23
CA MET A 93 -8.86 17.93 -4.97
C MET A 93 -8.42 16.73 -4.12
N SER A 94 -7.26 16.15 -4.43
CA SER A 94 -6.71 15.04 -3.66
C SER A 94 -6.42 15.47 -2.22
N GLN A 95 -5.76 16.61 -2.04
CA GLN A 95 -5.42 17.16 -0.71
C GLN A 95 -6.67 17.42 0.13
N PHE A 96 -7.70 18.03 -0.47
CA PHE A 96 -8.99 18.23 0.17
C PHE A 96 -9.60 16.91 0.65
N ALA A 97 -9.67 15.90 -0.22
CA ALA A 97 -10.23 14.60 0.13
C ALA A 97 -9.47 13.93 1.28
N TYR A 98 -8.12 13.93 1.24
CA TYR A 98 -7.29 13.37 2.31
C TYR A 98 -7.50 14.07 3.65
N GLN A 99 -7.49 15.41 3.67
CA GLN A 99 -7.70 16.16 4.90
C GLN A 99 -9.08 15.89 5.49
N LYS A 100 -10.13 15.84 4.65
CA LYS A 100 -11.49 15.53 5.10
C LYS A 100 -11.61 14.11 5.65
N MET A 101 -11.02 13.11 4.99
CA MET A 101 -10.98 11.73 5.51
C MET A 101 -10.30 11.65 6.88
N ILE A 102 -9.12 12.25 7.02
CA ILE A 102 -8.36 12.21 8.29
C ILE A 102 -9.15 12.90 9.43
N LEU A 103 -9.74 14.07 9.16
CA LEU A 103 -10.54 14.79 10.17
C LEU A 103 -11.79 14.00 10.56
N ALA A 104 -12.50 13.42 9.59
CA ALA A 104 -13.66 12.58 9.86
C ALA A 104 -13.28 11.34 10.68
N ILE A 105 -12.16 10.69 10.35
CA ILE A 105 -11.67 9.51 11.10
C ILE A 105 -11.38 9.90 12.54
N LYS A 106 -10.62 10.98 12.77
CA LYS A 106 -10.30 11.46 14.12
C LYS A 106 -11.57 11.76 14.92
N SER A 107 -12.51 12.52 14.36
CA SER A 107 -13.75 12.87 15.05
C SER A 107 -14.61 11.64 15.38
N ARG A 108 -14.77 10.71 14.43
CA ARG A 108 -15.61 9.52 14.63
C ARG A 108 -14.98 8.53 15.60
N THR A 109 -13.66 8.36 15.57
CA THR A 109 -12.93 7.46 16.46
C THR A 109 -12.89 7.98 17.90
N GLU A 110 -12.76 9.29 18.09
CA GLU A 110 -12.89 9.94 19.41
C GLU A 110 -14.27 9.71 20.01
N LYS A 111 -15.34 9.92 19.25
CA LYS A 111 -16.73 9.69 19.70
C LYS A 111 -17.04 8.23 20.05
N THR A 112 -16.32 7.27 19.47
CA THR A 112 -16.59 5.83 19.62
C THR A 112 -15.57 5.11 20.50
N GLY A 113 -14.55 5.81 21.01
CA GLY A 113 -13.48 5.21 21.82
C GLY A 113 -12.56 4.25 21.05
N VAL A 114 -12.51 4.35 19.72
CA VAL A 114 -11.63 3.55 18.86
C VAL A 114 -10.25 4.22 18.82
N ALA A 115 -9.20 3.48 19.19
CA ALA A 115 -7.84 4.01 19.07
C ALA A 115 -7.37 4.04 17.60
N VAL A 116 -6.59 5.07 17.27
CA VAL A 116 -5.99 5.25 15.93
C VAL A 116 -4.48 5.28 16.04
N TYR A 117 -3.82 4.40 15.30
CA TYR A 117 -2.37 4.33 15.18
C TYR A 117 -1.93 4.97 13.87
N VAL A 118 -0.91 5.82 13.96
CA VAL A 118 -0.33 6.49 12.80
C VAL A 118 1.02 5.86 12.49
N VAL A 119 1.20 5.39 11.26
CA VAL A 119 2.45 4.72 10.84
C VAL A 119 3.17 5.48 9.74
N ASN A 120 4.48 5.27 9.63
CA ASN A 120 5.25 5.80 8.52
C ASN A 120 4.75 5.20 7.17
N PRO A 121 4.47 6.01 6.14
CA PRO A 121 3.98 5.54 4.82
C PRO A 121 5.07 4.90 3.94
N ALA A 122 6.34 4.87 4.38
CA ALA A 122 7.45 4.40 3.56
C ALA A 122 7.20 3.02 2.95
N TYR A 123 7.12 3.00 1.62
CA TYR A 123 7.02 1.80 0.77
C TYR A 123 5.79 0.90 1.01
N THR A 124 4.77 1.30 1.77
CA THR A 124 3.59 0.47 2.08
C THR A 124 2.93 -0.11 0.83
N SER A 125 2.71 0.70 -0.21
CA SER A 125 2.14 0.25 -1.47
C SER A 125 3.06 -0.71 -2.23
N GLN A 126 4.37 -0.52 -2.16
CA GLN A 126 5.35 -1.39 -2.86
C GLN A 126 5.49 -2.73 -2.15
N ILE A 127 5.52 -2.71 -0.81
CA ILE A 127 5.48 -3.90 0.05
C ILE A 127 4.19 -4.68 -0.23
N GLY A 128 3.05 -3.99 -0.24
CA GLY A 128 1.74 -4.58 -0.51
C GLY A 128 1.71 -5.24 -1.89
N LYS A 129 2.12 -4.50 -2.92
CA LYS A 129 2.23 -4.98 -4.31
C LYS A 129 3.10 -6.23 -4.43
N MET A 130 4.28 -6.23 -3.84
CA MET A 130 5.27 -7.31 -4.06
C MET A 130 5.07 -8.53 -3.16
N LYS A 131 4.52 -8.37 -1.94
CA LYS A 131 4.38 -9.49 -0.98
C LYS A 131 2.97 -10.05 -0.89
N TYR A 132 1.95 -9.20 -1.02
CA TYR A 132 0.63 -9.52 -0.51
C TYR A 132 -0.48 -9.45 -1.55
N MET A 133 -0.36 -8.60 -2.56
CA MET A 133 -1.37 -8.42 -3.60
C MET A 133 -1.73 -9.75 -4.29
N LYS A 134 -0.75 -10.48 -4.86
CA LYS A 134 -0.96 -11.82 -5.44
C LYS A 134 -1.33 -12.86 -4.39
N ARG A 135 -0.68 -12.83 -3.22
CA ARG A 135 -0.83 -13.85 -2.18
C ARG A 135 -2.23 -13.86 -1.57
N LEU A 136 -2.81 -12.68 -1.38
CA LEU A 136 -4.14 -12.49 -0.81
C LEU A 136 -5.24 -12.38 -1.88
N GLY A 137 -4.88 -12.23 -3.16
CA GLY A 137 -5.85 -12.04 -4.24
C GLY A 137 -6.60 -10.70 -4.15
N VAL A 138 -5.94 -9.65 -3.64
CA VAL A 138 -6.54 -8.35 -3.36
C VAL A 138 -5.87 -7.23 -4.17
N SER A 139 -6.56 -6.10 -4.34
CA SER A 139 -6.01 -4.90 -4.99
C SER A 139 -4.75 -4.38 -4.29
N ILE A 140 -3.97 -3.56 -4.99
CA ILE A 140 -2.78 -2.91 -4.41
C ILE A 140 -3.12 -2.05 -3.19
N HIS A 141 -4.28 -1.39 -3.18
CA HIS A 141 -4.74 -0.54 -2.10
C HIS A 141 -5.11 -1.35 -0.85
N MET A 142 -5.82 -2.47 -1.04
CA MET A 142 -6.11 -3.41 0.05
C MET A 142 -4.83 -4.07 0.59
N ALA A 143 -3.89 -4.41 -0.28
CA ALA A 143 -2.59 -4.92 0.13
C ALA A 143 -1.77 -3.86 0.90
N ALA A 144 -1.87 -2.58 0.54
CA ALA A 144 -1.26 -1.48 1.28
C ALA A 144 -1.91 -1.31 2.66
N ALA A 145 -3.24 -1.34 2.74
CA ALA A 145 -3.99 -1.33 4.01
C ALA A 145 -3.53 -2.46 4.94
N TYR A 146 -3.30 -3.66 4.39
CA TYR A 146 -2.77 -4.80 5.14
C TYR A 146 -1.36 -4.54 5.69
N VAL A 147 -0.47 -3.91 4.90
CA VAL A 147 0.87 -3.52 5.35
C VAL A 147 0.81 -2.47 6.45
N ILE A 148 -0.09 -1.50 6.34
CA ILE A 148 -0.29 -0.44 7.34
C ILE A 148 -0.70 -1.05 8.69
N ALA A 149 -1.67 -1.98 8.69
CA ALA A 149 -2.09 -2.71 9.88
C ALA A 149 -0.93 -3.47 10.52
N ARG A 150 -0.19 -4.25 9.71
CA ARG A 150 0.95 -5.03 10.20
C ARG A 150 2.06 -4.14 10.76
N ARG A 151 2.35 -3.02 10.13
CA ARG A 151 3.36 -2.07 10.60
C ARG A 151 2.99 -1.49 11.96
N ALA A 152 1.72 -1.13 12.16
CA ALA A 152 1.24 -0.63 13.46
C ALA A 152 1.28 -1.71 14.56
N MET A 153 1.19 -3.00 14.19
CA MET A 153 1.44 -4.13 15.09
C MET A 153 2.93 -4.49 15.26
N GLY A 154 3.86 -3.70 14.73
CA GLY A 154 5.31 -3.89 14.92
C GLY A 154 5.99 -4.83 13.91
N PHE A 155 5.27 -5.33 12.90
CA PHE A 155 5.90 -6.14 11.85
C PHE A 155 6.81 -5.27 10.98
N LYS A 156 8.09 -5.67 10.87
CA LYS A 156 9.14 -4.92 10.15
C LYS A 156 8.97 -4.92 8.63
N GLU A 157 8.19 -5.84 8.08
CA GLU A 157 8.00 -5.96 6.62
C GLU A 157 9.32 -6.07 5.84
N LYS A 158 10.26 -6.88 6.33
CA LYS A 158 11.50 -7.18 5.61
C LYS A 158 11.23 -7.79 4.23
N LEU A 159 12.21 -7.67 3.35
CA LEU A 159 12.18 -8.36 2.06
C LEU A 159 12.14 -9.87 2.26
N PRO A 160 11.35 -10.60 1.45
CA PRO A 160 11.51 -12.04 1.28
C PRO A 160 12.96 -12.36 0.87
N PRO A 161 13.54 -13.49 1.31
CA PRO A 161 14.93 -13.87 0.99
C PRO A 161 15.27 -13.76 -0.50
N ILE A 162 14.32 -14.13 -1.36
CA ILE A 162 14.47 -14.08 -2.81
C ILE A 162 14.60 -12.66 -3.36
N LEU A 163 13.84 -11.70 -2.81
CA LEU A 163 14.01 -10.29 -3.21
C LEU A 163 15.25 -9.67 -2.58
N TYR A 164 15.68 -10.21 -1.43
CA TYR A 164 16.88 -9.77 -0.75
C TYR A 164 18.16 -10.17 -1.50
N SER A 165 18.21 -11.34 -2.15
CA SER A 165 19.35 -11.74 -2.99
C SER A 165 19.55 -10.84 -4.23
N LEU A 166 18.53 -10.07 -4.60
CA LEU A 166 18.60 -9.07 -5.67
C LEU A 166 19.17 -7.73 -5.18
N VAL A 167 19.34 -7.53 -3.88
CA VAL A 167 19.93 -6.32 -3.29
C VAL A 167 21.47 -6.40 -3.39
N PRO A 168 22.15 -5.34 -3.88
CA PRO A 168 23.61 -5.29 -3.94
C PRO A 168 24.25 -5.46 -2.57
N GLU A 169 25.38 -6.15 -2.51
CA GLU A 169 26.09 -6.48 -1.26
C GLU A 169 26.37 -5.23 -0.40
N GLN A 170 26.76 -4.12 -1.03
CA GLN A 170 27.03 -2.84 -0.36
C GLN A 170 25.80 -2.25 0.34
N LYS A 171 24.59 -2.76 0.05
CA LYS A 171 23.34 -2.35 0.68
C LYS A 171 22.77 -3.38 1.65
N GLN A 172 23.27 -4.62 1.68
CA GLN A 172 22.68 -5.71 2.45
C GLN A 172 22.75 -5.49 3.97
N GLY A 173 23.78 -4.79 4.46
CA GLY A 173 23.92 -4.42 5.87
C GLY A 173 23.09 -3.22 6.31
N LEU A 174 22.36 -2.58 5.41
CA LEU A 174 21.58 -1.38 5.74
C LEU A 174 20.22 -1.73 6.35
N HIS A 175 19.55 -0.71 6.87
CA HIS A 175 18.18 -0.85 7.37
C HIS A 175 17.25 -1.34 6.25
N HIS A 176 16.27 -2.20 6.58
CA HIS A 176 15.37 -2.82 5.60
C HIS A 176 14.63 -1.85 4.67
N TRP A 177 14.44 -0.59 5.09
CA TRP A 177 13.91 0.47 4.22
C TRP A 177 14.83 0.84 3.06
N ALA A 178 16.15 0.79 3.24
CA ALA A 178 17.11 1.00 2.14
C ALA A 178 16.98 -0.10 1.07
N HIS A 179 16.67 -1.33 1.49
CA HIS A 179 16.44 -2.43 0.55
C HIS A 179 15.14 -2.22 -0.25
N TRP A 180 14.07 -1.80 0.42
CA TRP A 180 12.83 -1.42 -0.26
C TRP A 180 12.99 -0.20 -1.17
N ALA A 181 13.79 0.79 -0.76
CA ALA A 181 14.13 1.95 -1.57
C ALA A 181 14.83 1.52 -2.87
N TYR A 182 15.82 0.63 -2.76
CA TYR A 182 16.52 0.06 -3.89
C TYR A 182 15.55 -0.64 -4.85
N LEU A 183 14.77 -1.61 -4.37
CA LEU A 183 13.85 -2.36 -5.23
C LEU A 183 12.77 -1.49 -5.86
N THR A 184 12.20 -0.57 -5.10
CA THR A 184 11.19 0.36 -5.60
C THR A 184 11.73 1.20 -6.75
N ARG A 185 12.96 1.70 -6.61
CA ARG A 185 13.61 2.48 -7.66
C ARG A 185 13.94 1.60 -8.87
N THR A 186 14.53 0.44 -8.64
CA THR A 186 14.97 -0.50 -9.67
C THR A 186 13.82 -1.01 -10.52
N LEU A 187 12.68 -1.32 -9.90
CA LEU A 187 11.50 -1.88 -10.58
C LEU A 187 10.42 -0.82 -10.87
N SER A 188 10.78 0.47 -10.82
CA SER A 188 9.83 1.59 -11.04
C SER A 188 9.19 1.57 -12.43
N PHE A 189 9.87 1.02 -13.44
CA PHE A 189 9.37 0.91 -14.81
C PHE A 189 8.42 -0.28 -15.01
N VAL A 190 8.36 -1.23 -14.07
CA VAL A 190 7.52 -2.43 -14.17
C VAL A 190 6.11 -2.07 -13.76
N ARG A 191 5.13 -2.42 -14.59
CA ARG A 191 3.71 -2.14 -14.35
C ARG A 191 3.18 -2.97 -13.19
N THR A 192 2.21 -2.41 -12.45
CA THR A 192 1.57 -3.09 -11.32
C THR A 192 0.98 -4.45 -11.70
N TYR A 193 0.34 -4.56 -12.87
CA TYR A 193 -0.23 -5.81 -13.38
C TYR A 193 0.82 -6.92 -13.51
N THR A 194 2.03 -6.60 -13.95
CA THR A 194 3.14 -7.55 -14.09
C THR A 194 3.50 -8.21 -12.76
N PHE A 195 3.35 -7.50 -11.63
CA PHE A 195 3.59 -8.07 -10.30
C PHE A 195 2.57 -9.14 -9.89
N TYR A 196 1.34 -9.14 -10.42
CA TYR A 196 0.38 -10.24 -10.20
C TYR A 196 0.83 -11.55 -10.85
N GLN A 197 1.62 -11.47 -11.91
CA GLN A 197 2.06 -12.64 -12.66
C GLN A 197 3.36 -13.24 -12.12
N THR A 198 4.05 -12.58 -11.18
CA THR A 198 5.28 -13.09 -10.53
C THR A 198 5.10 -14.52 -10.04
N GLU A 199 6.01 -15.43 -10.38
CA GLU A 199 5.97 -16.79 -9.84
C GLU A 199 6.13 -16.71 -8.31
N ARG A 200 5.38 -17.55 -7.58
CA ARG A 200 5.45 -17.58 -6.11
C ARG A 200 6.84 -18.05 -5.72
N PHE A 201 7.75 -17.10 -5.48
CA PHE A 201 9.02 -17.23 -4.77
C PHE A 201 9.54 -18.67 -4.67
N ASP A 202 9.80 -19.30 -5.81
CA ASP A 202 10.46 -20.60 -5.87
C ASP A 202 11.95 -20.31 -5.75
N PRO A 203 12.59 -20.64 -4.61
CA PRO A 203 14.00 -20.34 -4.40
C PRO A 203 14.90 -21.01 -5.44
N SER A 204 14.45 -22.11 -6.04
CA SER A 204 15.23 -22.88 -7.01
C SER A 204 15.31 -22.25 -8.40
N LYS A 205 14.46 -21.24 -8.71
CA LYS A 205 14.32 -20.67 -10.05
C LYS A 205 14.95 -19.29 -10.23
N LEU A 206 15.38 -18.62 -9.17
CA LEU A 206 15.72 -17.19 -9.22
C LEU A 206 17.23 -16.93 -9.24
N CYS A 207 17.81 -16.99 -10.44
CA CYS A 207 19.19 -16.59 -10.73
C CYS A 207 19.31 -15.13 -11.26
N SER A 208 18.19 -14.50 -11.66
CA SER A 208 18.23 -13.22 -12.38
C SER A 208 16.94 -12.38 -12.22
N TRP A 209 16.96 -11.10 -12.60
CA TRP A 209 15.76 -10.23 -12.56
C TRP A 209 14.64 -10.71 -13.49
N CYS A 210 15.00 -11.29 -14.63
CA CYS A 210 14.07 -11.86 -15.59
C CYS A 210 13.35 -13.10 -15.01
N ALA A 211 13.99 -13.86 -14.13
CA ALA A 211 13.35 -15.01 -13.49
C ALA A 211 12.23 -14.64 -12.50
N LEU A 212 12.13 -13.36 -12.10
CA LEU A 212 11.09 -12.89 -11.18
C LEU A 212 9.69 -12.88 -11.84
N PHE A 213 9.64 -12.73 -13.17
CA PHE A 213 8.41 -12.61 -13.94
C PHE A 213 8.41 -13.66 -15.06
N PRO A 214 7.30 -14.38 -15.28
CA PRO A 214 7.24 -15.30 -16.40
C PRO A 214 7.35 -14.54 -17.73
N GLN A 215 7.94 -15.15 -18.76
CA GLN A 215 8.29 -14.45 -20.01
C GLN A 215 7.10 -13.75 -20.69
N HIS A 216 5.89 -14.30 -20.57
CA HIS A 216 4.65 -13.75 -21.14
C HIS A 216 4.08 -12.57 -20.33
N ALA A 217 4.52 -12.37 -19.08
CA ALA A 217 4.02 -11.28 -18.24
C ALA A 217 4.62 -9.92 -18.60
N LEU A 218 5.81 -9.92 -19.22
CA LEU A 218 6.59 -8.73 -19.50
C LEU A 218 6.34 -8.23 -20.93
N ILE A 219 6.15 -6.92 -21.07
CA ILE A 219 6.22 -6.27 -22.39
C ILE A 219 7.68 -6.02 -22.79
N ASP A 220 7.95 -5.78 -24.08
CA ASP A 220 9.32 -5.67 -24.59
C ASP A 220 10.15 -4.58 -23.92
N VAL A 221 9.53 -3.46 -23.58
CA VAL A 221 10.17 -2.37 -22.83
C VAL A 221 10.61 -2.83 -21.44
N GLU A 222 9.78 -3.61 -20.74
CA GLU A 222 10.12 -4.16 -19.42
C GLU A 222 11.23 -5.22 -19.53
N LYS A 223 11.20 -6.07 -20.56
CA LYS A 223 12.27 -7.04 -20.85
C LYS A 223 13.61 -6.35 -21.10
N ILE A 224 13.63 -5.25 -21.86
CA ILE A 224 14.84 -4.46 -22.10
C ILE A 224 15.32 -3.83 -20.78
N GLY A 225 14.40 -3.28 -19.98
CA GLY A 225 14.71 -2.70 -18.67
C GLY A 225 15.37 -3.71 -17.72
N LEU A 226 14.80 -4.92 -17.60
CA LEU A 226 15.34 -5.98 -16.73
C LEU A 226 16.69 -6.50 -17.22
N ARG A 227 16.87 -6.71 -18.53
CA ARG A 227 18.19 -7.13 -19.09
C ARG A 227 19.29 -6.11 -18.81
N ARG A 228 19.00 -4.81 -18.91
CA ARG A 228 19.94 -3.73 -18.55
C ARG A 228 20.29 -3.71 -17.07
N LEU A 229 19.39 -4.18 -16.20
CA LEU A 229 19.67 -4.29 -14.76
C LEU A 229 20.56 -5.49 -14.46
N GLU A 230 20.33 -6.63 -15.13
CA GLU A 230 21.17 -7.83 -15.02
C GLU A 230 22.60 -7.54 -15.45
N SER A 231 22.77 -6.88 -16.60
CA SER A 231 24.09 -6.51 -17.11
C SER A 231 24.84 -5.53 -16.22
N ARG A 232 24.16 -4.79 -15.33
CA ARG A 232 24.80 -3.90 -14.34
C ARG A 232 25.22 -4.63 -13.08
N LYS A 233 24.58 -5.76 -12.77
CA LYS A 233 24.89 -6.60 -11.60
C LYS A 233 26.17 -7.42 -11.83
N THR A 234 26.57 -7.64 -13.08
CA THR A 234 27.80 -8.35 -13.46
C THR A 234 29.07 -7.49 -13.39
N TYR A 235 28.97 -6.17 -13.26
CA TYR A 235 30.13 -5.25 -13.24
C TYR A 235 30.27 -4.41 -11.95
N ALA A 236 29.54 -4.74 -10.88
CA ALA A 236 29.47 -3.98 -9.62
C ALA A 236 29.49 -4.91 -8.40
#